data_AF-A0A1M6Q002-F1
#
_entry.id   AF-A0A1M6Q002-F1
#
_cell.length_a   1.000
_cell.length_b   1.000
_cell.length_c   1.000
_cell.angle_alpha   90.00
_cell.angle_beta   90.00
_cell.angle_gamma   90.00
#
_symmetry.space_group_name_H-M   'P 1'
#
loop_
_entity.id
_entity.type
_entity.pdbx_description
1 polymer ?
#
loop_
_entity_poly.entity_id
_entity_poly.type
_entity_poly.pdbx_seq_one_letter_code
_entity_poly.pdbx_strand_id
1 'polypeptide(L)'
;MNSPKPVDMVELLSLTEELADAILESDEVKAYQEAEAKLQNNPKARKLLQQFQDLTEQIAELQARGVPAIHMANMLKTLESVKQELDSEPEAVLLQKSAENVENLLEQIGKQMARPLTEPYTFKKD
;
A
#
# COMPACT_ATOMS: atom_id res chain seq x y z
N MET A 1 -33.66 -12.69 28.02
CA MET A 1 -33.18 -12.45 26.65
C MET A 1 -32.14 -11.33 26.74
N ASN A 2 -30.86 -11.64 26.62
CA ASN A 2 -29.83 -10.62 26.47
C ASN A 2 -29.75 -10.28 24.98
N SER A 3 -30.41 -9.18 24.59
CA SER A 3 -30.15 -8.59 23.28
C SER A 3 -28.68 -8.16 23.24
N PRO A 4 -27.94 -8.38 22.13
CA PRO A 4 -26.60 -7.85 22.00
C PRO A 4 -26.67 -6.32 22.21
N LYS A 5 -25.79 -5.79 23.06
CA LYS A 5 -25.64 -4.34 23.20
C LYS A 5 -25.35 -3.78 21.80
N PRO A 6 -26.01 -2.67 21.39
CA PRO A 6 -25.61 -1.98 20.19
C PRO A 6 -24.13 -1.62 20.31
N VAL A 7 -23.38 -1.80 19.23
CA VAL A 7 -21.98 -1.36 19.16
C VAL A 7 -21.97 0.14 19.46
N ASP A 8 -21.22 0.53 20.48
CA ASP A 8 -20.97 1.93 20.74
C ASP A 8 -20.01 2.44 19.67
N MET A 9 -20.49 3.33 18.81
CA MET A 9 -19.70 3.90 17.72
C MET A 9 -18.48 4.65 18.24
N VAL A 10 -18.56 5.23 19.44
CA VAL A 10 -17.42 5.92 20.06
C VAL A 10 -16.36 4.92 20.49
N GLU A 11 -16.77 3.80 21.09
CA GLU A 11 -15.86 2.71 21.48
C GLU A 11 -15.18 2.09 20.25
N LEU A 12 -15.93 1.86 19.17
CA LEU A 12 -15.36 1.35 17.92
C LEU A 12 -14.34 2.32 17.32
N LEU A 13 -14.64 3.62 17.28
CA LEU A 13 -13.71 4.64 16.79
C LEU A 13 -12.42 4.69 17.63
N SER A 14 -12.55 4.66 18.96
CA SER A 14 -11.40 4.61 19.87
C SER A 14 -10.50 3.41 19.59
N LEU A 15 -11.09 2.21 19.44
CA LEU A 15 -10.34 1.00 19.12
C LEU A 15 -9.66 1.07 17.74
N THR A 16 -10.29 1.72 16.76
CA THR A 16 -9.67 1.92 15.44
C THR A 16 -8.52 2.93 15.47
N GLU A 17 -8.60 3.96 16.32
CA GLU A 17 -7.50 4.91 16.54
C GLU A 17 -6.31 4.21 17.21
N GLU A 18 -6.55 3.43 18.28
CA GLU A 18 -5.51 2.64 18.95
C GLU A 18 -4.82 1.66 17.98
N LEU A 19 -5.58 1.01 17.10
CA LEU A 19 -5.02 0.13 16.08
C LEU A 19 -4.19 0.91 15.06
N ALA A 20 -4.64 2.08 14.63
CA ALA A 20 -3.91 2.92 13.68
C ALA A 20 -2.57 3.38 14.29
N ASP A 21 -2.56 3.81 15.55
CA ASP A 21 -1.34 4.19 16.27
C ASP A 21 -0.36 3.01 16.38
N ALA A 22 -0.86 1.82 16.74
CA ALA A 22 -0.04 0.62 16.80
C ALA A 22 0.59 0.24 15.44
N ILE A 23 -0.14 0.44 14.33
CA ILE A 23 0.38 0.24 12.98
C ILE A 23 1.47 1.29 12.68
N LEU A 24 1.24 2.56 13.02
CA LEU A 24 2.22 3.62 12.80
C LEU A 24 3.53 3.39 13.57
N GLU A 25 3.45 2.73 14.73
CA GLU A 25 4.62 2.37 15.54
C GLU A 25 5.29 1.05 15.12
N SER A 26 4.76 0.33 14.13
CA SER A 26 5.29 -0.96 13.69
C SER A 26 6.68 -0.84 13.05
N ASP A 27 7.46 -1.93 13.11
CA ASP A 27 8.79 -1.99 12.52
C ASP A 27 8.73 -1.84 10.98
N GLU A 28 7.67 -2.35 10.35
CA GLU A 28 7.42 -2.20 8.91
C GLU A 28 7.23 -0.74 8.52
N VAL A 29 6.40 0.01 9.25
CA VAL A 29 6.15 1.43 8.98
C VAL A 29 7.39 2.27 9.26
N LYS A 30 8.12 2.01 10.35
CA LYS A 30 9.40 2.67 10.63
C LYS A 30 10.44 2.41 9.53
N ALA A 31 10.58 1.15 9.09
CA ALA A 31 11.49 0.81 8.00
C ALA A 31 11.11 1.49 6.68
N TYR A 32 9.81 1.64 6.40
CA TYR A 32 9.31 2.39 5.26
C TYR A 32 9.67 3.88 5.35
N GLN A 33 9.42 4.52 6.48
CA GLN A 33 9.76 5.94 6.70
C GLN A 33 11.27 6.19 6.57
N GLU A 34 12.10 5.28 7.09
CA GLU A 34 13.55 5.36 6.92
C GLU A 34 13.99 5.19 5.46
N ALA A 35 13.39 4.26 4.73
CA ALA A 35 13.67 4.04 3.32
C ALA A 35 13.26 5.25 2.48
N GLU A 36 12.10 5.86 2.80
CA GLU A 36 11.63 7.09 2.17
C GLU A 36 12.64 8.23 2.40
N ALA A 37 13.07 8.43 3.65
CA ALA A 37 14.07 9.44 3.98
C ALA A 37 15.40 9.22 3.21
N LYS A 38 15.84 7.97 3.05
CA LYS A 38 17.05 7.65 2.26
C LYS A 38 16.86 7.99 0.78
N LEU A 39 15.72 7.63 0.18
CA LEU A 39 15.41 7.95 -1.20
C LEU A 39 15.29 9.47 -1.43
N GLN A 40 14.67 10.21 -0.51
CA GLN A 40 14.56 11.67 -0.60
C GLN A 40 15.92 12.37 -0.62
N ASN A 41 16.92 11.77 0.02
CA ASN A 41 18.31 12.25 0.01
C ASN A 41 19.13 11.82 -1.22
N ASN A 42 18.57 11.00 -2.12
CA ASN A 42 19.16 10.62 -3.40
C ASN A 42 18.43 11.36 -4.56
N PRO A 43 19.00 12.46 -5.11
CA PRO A 43 18.36 13.24 -6.16
C PRO A 43 18.09 12.45 -7.45
N LYS A 44 18.92 11.44 -7.76
CA LYS A 44 18.75 10.61 -8.95
C LYS A 44 17.56 9.67 -8.77
N ALA A 45 17.54 8.90 -7.69
CA ALA A 45 16.42 8.01 -7.36
C ALA A 45 15.09 8.77 -7.25
N ARG A 46 15.09 9.95 -6.61
CA ARG A 46 13.91 10.82 -6.54
C ARG A 46 13.41 11.24 -7.92
N LYS A 47 14.32 11.65 -8.82
CA LYS A 47 13.96 12.05 -10.18
C LYS A 47 13.39 10.87 -10.98
N LEU A 48 14.02 9.69 -10.89
CA LEU A 48 13.55 8.48 -11.55
C LEU A 48 12.16 8.06 -11.03
N LEU A 49 11.93 8.10 -9.72
CA LEU A 49 10.65 7.78 -9.12
C LEU A 49 9.55 8.74 -9.59
N GLN A 50 9.82 10.05 -9.61
CA GLN A 50 8.85 11.03 -10.13
C GLN A 50 8.53 10.76 -11.60
N GLN A 51 9.55 10.53 -12.44
CA GLN A 51 9.34 10.23 -13.86
C GLN A 51 8.53 8.95 -14.07
N PHE A 52 8.78 7.92 -13.24
CA PHE A 52 8.04 6.66 -13.28
C PHE A 52 6.55 6.88 -12.93
N GLN A 53 6.28 7.65 -11.87
CA GLN A 53 4.92 8.00 -11.43
C GLN A 53 4.18 8.80 -12.51
N ASP A 54 4.81 9.86 -13.03
CA ASP A 54 4.21 10.73 -14.05
C ASP A 54 3.86 9.94 -15.33
N LEU A 55 4.74 9.04 -15.77
CA LEU A 55 4.49 8.20 -16.95
C LEU A 55 3.38 7.18 -16.68
N THR A 56 3.36 6.58 -15.49
CA THR A 56 2.32 5.61 -15.09
C THR A 56 0.95 6.27 -15.08
N GLU A 57 0.82 7.46 -14.49
CA GLU A 57 -0.42 8.23 -14.45
C GLU A 57 -0.90 8.59 -15.86
N GLN A 58 -0.02 9.13 -16.71
CA GLN A 58 -0.37 9.48 -18.09
C GLN A 58 -0.82 8.25 -18.90
N ILE A 59 -0.16 7.10 -18.73
CA ILE A 59 -0.56 5.86 -19.38
C ILE A 59 -1.93 5.39 -18.87
N ALA A 60 -2.16 5.44 -17.55
CA ALA A 60 -3.44 5.07 -16.95
C ALA A 60 -4.58 5.97 -17.43
N GLU A 61 -4.37 7.28 -17.56
CA GLU A 61 -5.35 8.21 -18.13
C GLU A 61 -5.72 7.85 -19.58
N LEU A 62 -4.72 7.57 -20.42
CA LEU A 62 -4.93 7.22 -21.81
C LEU A 62 -5.65 5.86 -21.93
N GLN A 63 -5.29 4.88 -21.10
CA GLN A 63 -5.99 3.61 -21.00
C GLN A 63 -7.45 3.78 -20.58
N ALA A 64 -7.73 4.62 -19.57
CA ALA A 64 -9.08 4.93 -19.13
C ALA A 64 -9.92 5.61 -20.23
N ARG A 65 -9.28 6.36 -21.14
CA ARG A 65 -9.91 6.95 -22.34
C ARG A 65 -10.03 5.96 -23.52
N GLY A 66 -9.60 4.71 -23.35
CA GLY A 66 -9.68 3.67 -24.37
C GLY A 66 -8.61 3.78 -25.48
N VAL A 67 -7.52 4.51 -25.24
CA VAL A 67 -6.43 4.63 -26.22
C VAL A 67 -5.70 3.28 -26.33
N PRO A 68 -5.59 2.70 -27.55
CA PRO A 68 -4.89 1.43 -27.74
C PRO A 68 -3.40 1.50 -27.36
N ALA A 69 -2.88 0.42 -26.76
CA ALA A 69 -1.48 0.33 -26.32
C ALA A 69 -0.45 0.63 -27.41
N ILE A 70 -0.76 0.31 -28.67
CA ILE A 70 0.14 0.58 -29.81
C ILE A 70 0.44 2.08 -29.95
N HIS A 71 -0.49 2.95 -29.58
CA HIS A 71 -0.33 4.40 -29.66
C HIS A 71 0.47 4.95 -28.46
N MET A 72 0.62 4.16 -27.40
CA MET A 72 1.42 4.48 -26.22
C MET A 72 2.78 3.76 -26.23
N ALA A 73 3.14 3.07 -27.31
CA ALA A 73 4.32 2.19 -27.36
C ALA A 73 5.62 2.89 -26.92
N ASN A 74 5.82 4.15 -27.32
CA ASN A 74 6.99 4.94 -26.91
C ASN A 74 6.98 5.28 -25.41
N MET A 75 5.80 5.59 -24.84
CA MET A 75 5.65 5.87 -23.41
C MET A 75 5.89 4.61 -22.59
N LEU A 76 5.34 3.47 -23.02
CA LEU A 76 5.54 2.17 -22.37
C LEU A 76 7.01 1.76 -22.40
N LYS A 77 7.70 1.94 -23.53
CA LYS A 77 9.15 1.69 -23.62
C LYS A 77 9.95 2.60 -22.69
N THR A 78 9.56 3.87 -22.59
CA THR A 78 10.21 4.83 -21.69
C THR A 78 9.97 4.46 -20.23
N LEU A 79 8.74 4.09 -19.87
CA LEU A 79 8.38 3.62 -18.54
C LEU A 79 9.23 2.42 -18.12
N GLU A 80 9.40 1.44 -19.02
CA GLU A 80 10.25 0.28 -18.77
C GLU A 80 11.72 0.66 -18.56
N SER A 81 12.27 1.58 -19.37
CA SER A 81 13.64 2.07 -19.19
C SER A 81 13.82 2.77 -17.85
N VAL A 82 12.89 3.66 -17.48
CA VAL A 82 12.92 4.37 -16.20
C VAL A 82 12.81 3.38 -15.05
N LYS A 83 11.95 2.36 -15.17
CA LYS A 83 11.82 1.29 -14.18
C LYS A 83 13.13 0.53 -13.98
N GLN A 84 13.79 0.13 -15.05
CA GLN A 84 15.08 -0.58 -14.97
C GLN A 84 16.15 0.28 -14.29
N GLU A 85 16.19 1.58 -14.59
CA GLU A 85 17.09 2.50 -13.89
C GLU A 85 16.73 2.65 -12.41
N LEU A 86 15.44 2.75 -12.08
CA LEU A 86 14.96 2.84 -10.70
C LEU A 86 15.28 1.56 -9.91
N ASP A 87 15.06 0.39 -10.50
CA ASP A 87 15.37 -0.92 -9.90
C ASP A 87 16.88 -1.13 -9.70
N SER A 88 17.73 -0.28 -10.31
CA SER A 88 19.18 -0.27 -10.08
C SER A 88 19.61 0.63 -8.92
N GLU A 89 18.73 1.52 -8.43
CA GLU A 89 19.02 2.41 -7.30
C GLU A 89 18.71 1.71 -5.97
N PRO A 90 19.72 1.50 -5.08
CA PRO A 90 19.52 0.77 -3.83
C PRO A 90 18.45 1.37 -2.92
N GLU A 91 18.35 2.71 -2.86
CA GLU A 91 17.34 3.39 -2.05
C GLU A 91 15.92 3.17 -2.58
N ALA A 92 15.75 3.07 -3.90
CA ALA A 92 14.45 2.79 -4.51
C ALA A 92 14.02 1.34 -4.29
N VAL A 93 14.95 0.39 -4.42
CA VAL A 93 14.69 -1.02 -4.09
C VAL A 93 14.33 -1.18 -2.62
N LEU A 94 15.01 -0.47 -1.72
CA LEU A 94 14.70 -0.48 -0.30
C LEU A 94 13.32 0.11 -0.01
N LEU A 95 12.96 1.22 -0.64
CA LEU A 95 11.64 1.83 -0.52
C LEU A 95 10.54 0.89 -1.02
N GLN A 96 10.74 0.26 -2.19
CA GLN A 96 9.78 -0.70 -2.73
C GLN A 96 9.55 -1.87 -1.76
N LYS A 97 10.62 -2.50 -1.28
CA LYS A 97 10.52 -3.65 -0.38
C LYS A 97 9.86 -3.30 0.95
N SER A 98 10.17 -2.12 1.50
CA SER A 98 9.54 -1.67 2.74
C SER A 98 8.07 -1.32 2.55
N ALA A 99 7.68 -0.76 1.40
CA ALA A 99 6.28 -0.55 1.05
C ALA A 99 5.50 -1.88 0.94
N GLU A 100 6.08 -2.89 0.29
CA GLU A 100 5.49 -4.24 0.20
C GLU A 100 5.30 -4.86 1.60
N ASN A 101 6.22 -4.62 2.54
CA ASN A 101 6.06 -5.11 3.91
C ASN A 101 4.90 -4.42 4.65
N VAL A 102 4.73 -3.11 4.48
CA VAL A 102 3.58 -2.38 5.04
C VAL A 102 2.27 -2.88 4.44
N GLU A 103 2.23 -3.11 3.13
CA GLU A 103 1.04 -3.67 2.46
C GLU A 103 0.70 -5.07 3.01
N ASN A 104 1.71 -5.93 3.17
CA ASN A 104 1.53 -7.26 3.76
C ASN A 104 1.04 -7.20 5.22
N LEU A 105 1.51 -6.23 6.00
CA LEU A 105 1.03 -6.01 7.37
C LEU A 105 -0.46 -5.62 7.35
N LEU A 106 -0.84 -4.64 6.53
CA LEU A 106 -2.22 -4.19 6.40
C LEU A 106 -3.14 -5.29 5.89
N GLU A 107 -2.69 -6.11 4.94
CA GLU A 107 -3.46 -7.25 4.43
C GLU A 107 -3.69 -8.30 5.53
N GLN A 108 -2.66 -8.59 6.35
CA GLN A 108 -2.79 -9.50 7.49
C GLN A 108 -3.77 -8.98 8.54
N ILE A 109 -3.71 -7.70 8.89
CA ILE A 109 -4.65 -7.07 9.81
C ILE A 109 -6.08 -7.15 9.25
N GLY A 110 -6.26 -6.81 7.97
CA GLY A 110 -7.55 -6.91 7.28
C GLY A 110 -8.12 -8.34 7.31
N LYS A 111 -7.27 -9.35 7.07
CA LYS A 111 -7.66 -10.77 7.17
C LYS A 111 -8.08 -11.15 8.59
N GLN A 112 -7.35 -10.69 9.62
CA GLN A 112 -7.71 -10.97 11.01
C GLN A 112 -9.03 -10.29 11.41
N MET A 113 -9.27 -9.05 10.96
CA MET A 113 -10.53 -8.35 11.19
C MET A 113 -11.71 -9.02 10.47
N ALA A 114 -11.51 -9.53 9.26
CA ALA A 114 -12.54 -10.21 8.48
C ALA A 114 -12.88 -11.61 9.01
N ARG A 115 -11.95 -12.27 9.71
CA ARG A 115 -12.08 -13.66 10.16
C ARG A 115 -13.40 -13.96 10.89
N PRO A 116 -13.84 -13.20 11.92
CA PRO A 116 -15.09 -13.46 12.62
C PRO A 116 -16.35 -13.33 11.75
N LEU A 117 -16.27 -12.59 10.63
CA LEU A 117 -17.39 -12.41 9.69
C LEU A 117 -17.49 -13.54 8.67
N THR A 118 -16.41 -14.31 8.49
CA THR A 118 -16.29 -15.35 7.47
C THR A 118 -16.32 -16.77 8.05
N GLU A 119 -16.04 -16.94 9.35
CA GLU A 119 -16.18 -18.24 10.02
C GLU A 119 -17.67 -18.59 10.23
N PRO A 120 -18.08 -19.84 9.96
CA PRO A 120 -19.45 -20.28 10.23
C PRO A 120 -19.77 -20.09 11.71
N TYR A 121 -20.86 -19.37 11.99
CA TYR A 121 -21.39 -19.24 13.34
C TYR A 121 -21.74 -20.63 13.87
N THR A 122 -20.85 -21.24 14.66
CA THR A 122 -21.13 -22.51 15.32
C THR A 122 -21.94 -22.21 16.57
N PHE A 123 -23.23 -22.57 16.55
CA PHE A 123 -24.02 -22.65 17.78
C PHE A 123 -23.36 -23.67 18.71
N LYS A 124 -22.60 -23.21 19.70
CA LYS A 124 -22.35 -24.04 20.89
C LYS A 124 -23.69 -24.17 21.62
N LYS A 125 -24.27 -25.37 21.54
CA LYS A 125 -25.36 -25.80 22.42
C LYS A 125 -24.73 -26.11 23.77
N ASP A 126 -25.01 -25.28 24.77
CA ASP A 126 -24.90 -25.66 26.18
C ASP A 126 -26.02 -26.67 26.53
#